data_AF-A0A2I0QFS4-F1
#
_entry.id   AF-A0A2I0QFS4-F1
#
_cell.length_a   1.000
_cell.length_b   1.000
_cell.length_c   1.000
_cell.angle_alpha   90.00
_cell.angle_beta   90.00
_cell.angle_gamma   90.00
#
_symmetry.space_group_name_H-M   'P 1'
#
loop_
_entity.id
_entity.type
_entity.pdbx_description
1 polymer ?
#
loop_
_entity_poly.entity_id
_entity_poly.type
_entity_poly.pdbx_seq_one_letter_code
_entity_poly.pdbx_strand_id
1 'polypeptide(L)' 'MGNKVGIVGIGMTKFGEHWNKGLRELIVEAGLKAVHDANLTGEEIQAIYGGCMAPGLFVGQE' A
#
# COMPACT_ATOMS: atom_id res chain seq x y z
N MET A 1 11.27 24.61 -15.07
CA MET A 1 11.89 23.31 -14.76
C MET A 1 10.87 22.48 -13.98
N GLY A 2 10.49 21.31 -14.49
CA GLY A 2 9.56 20.43 -13.77
C GLY A 2 10.26 19.70 -12.62
N ASN A 3 9.51 19.36 -11.58
CA ASN A 3 10.01 18.49 -10.51
C ASN A 3 10.37 17.13 -11.10
N LYS A 4 11.60 16.66 -10.84
CA LYS A 4 12.01 15.30 -11.21
C LYS A 4 11.49 14.34 -10.16
N VAL A 5 10.89 13.24 -10.60
CA VAL A 5 10.29 12.22 -9.74
C VAL A 5 11.09 10.94 -9.88
N GLY A 6 11.27 10.22 -8.77
CA GLY A 6 11.91 8.91 -8.72
C GLY A 6 11.16 7.97 -7.79
N ILE A 7 11.32 6.66 -8.02
CA ILE A 7 10.84 5.61 -7.11
C ILE A 7 11.99 5.31 -6.16
N VAL A 8 11.74 5.44 -4.86
CA VAL A 8 12.77 5.26 -3.82
C VAL A 8 12.57 4.02 -2.95
N GLY A 9 11.43 3.32 -3.08
CA GLY A 9 11.20 2.04 -2.42
C GLY A 9 9.98 1.32 -3.00
N ILE A 10 9.95 0.00 -2.85
CA ILE A 10 8.87 -0.88 -3.31
C ILE A 10 8.44 -1.87 -2.23
N GLY A 11 7.18 -2.28 -2.27
CA GLY A 11 6.64 -3.24 -1.32
C GLY A 11 5.46 -3.98 -1.90
N MET A 12 5.41 -5.29 -1.65
CA MET A 12 4.34 -6.14 -2.14
C MET A 12 4.01 -7.27 -1.16
N THR A 13 2.75 -7.67 -1.15
CA THR A 13 2.33 -8.95 -0.57
C THR A 13 2.56 -10.07 -1.58
N LYS A 14 2.60 -11.31 -1.10
CA LYS A 14 2.51 -12.47 -2.00
C LYS A 14 1.16 -12.46 -2.71
N PHE A 15 1.12 -12.80 -3.99
CA PHE A 15 -0.14 -12.95 -4.73
C PHE A 15 -0.72 -14.34 -4.48
N GLY A 16 -2.04 -14.41 -4.32
CA GLY A 16 -2.75 -15.66 -4.06
C GLY A 16 -4.00 -15.44 -3.21
N GLU A 17 -4.57 -16.55 -2.76
CA GLU A 17 -5.75 -16.57 -1.92
C GLU A 17 -5.36 -16.37 -0.44
N HIS A 18 -5.72 -15.21 0.12
CA HIS A 18 -5.44 -14.88 1.51
C HIS A 18 -6.69 -15.06 2.37
N TRP A 19 -7.04 -16.31 2.68
CA TRP A 19 -8.22 -16.65 3.48
C TRP A 19 -8.19 -16.12 4.92
N ASN A 20 -7.00 -15.79 5.42
CA ASN A 20 -6.73 -15.39 6.79
C ASN A 20 -6.29 -13.92 6.93
N LYS A 21 -6.34 -13.11 5.87
CA LYS A 21 -5.96 -11.69 5.92
C LYS A 21 -7.06 -10.81 5.36
N GLY A 22 -7.38 -9.74 6.07
CA GLY A 22 -8.26 -8.70 5.55
C GLY A 22 -7.57 -7.75 4.57
N LEU A 23 -8.37 -6.97 3.84
CA LEU A 23 -7.87 -5.93 2.93
C LEU A 23 -6.93 -4.93 3.62
N ARG A 24 -7.24 -4.56 4.88
CA ARG A 24 -6.40 -3.65 5.69
C ARG A 24 -5.03 -4.23 6.01
N GLU A 25 -4.96 -5.52 6.31
CA GLU A 25 -3.69 -6.19 6.57
C GLU A 25 -2.82 -6.24 5.32
N LEU A 26 -3.42 -6.51 4.16
CA LEU A 26 -2.70 -6.56 2.89
C LEU A 26 -2.08 -5.21 2.52
N ILE A 27 -2.85 -4.11 2.64
CA ILE A 27 -2.32 -2.76 2.34
C ILE A 27 -1.27 -2.32 3.36
N VAL A 28 -1.42 -2.66 4.64
CA VAL A 28 -0.42 -2.37 5.67
C VAL A 28 0.88 -3.14 5.40
N GLU A 29 0.79 -4.43 5.07
CA GLU A 29 1.98 -5.25 4.77
C GLU A 29 2.75 -4.70 3.56
N ALA A 30 2.07 -4.42 2.44
CA ALA A 30 2.72 -3.88 1.25
C ALA A 30 3.28 -2.46 1.51
N GLY A 31 2.50 -1.61 2.17
CA GLY A 31 2.89 -0.23 2.48
C GLY A 31 4.12 -0.16 3.39
N LEU A 32 4.14 -0.91 4.49
CA LEU A 32 5.28 -0.94 5.41
C LEU A 32 6.55 -1.45 4.74
N LYS A 33 6.46 -2.47 3.88
CA LYS A 33 7.62 -2.94 3.11
C LYS A 33 8.19 -1.83 2.20
N ALA A 34 7.32 -1.09 1.52
CA ALA A 34 7.75 0.01 0.64
C ALA A 34 8.40 1.17 1.41
N VAL A 35 7.83 1.53 2.57
CA VAL A 35 8.37 2.57 3.45
C VAL A 35 9.74 2.16 4.00
N HIS A 36 9.88 0.90 4.43
CA HIS A 36 11.16 0.37 4.93
C HIS A 36 12.23 0.27 3.84
N ASP A 37 11.87 -0.17 2.63
CA ASP A 37 12.77 -0.22 1.47
C ASP A 37 13.27 1.18 1.07
N ALA A 38 12.42 2.19 1.21
CA ALA A 38 12.79 3.61 1.03
C ALA A 38 13.62 4.21 2.17
N ASN A 39 13.81 3.48 3.28
CA ASN A 39 14.43 3.97 4.52
C ASN A 39 13.77 5.26 5.05
N LEU A 40 12.43 5.29 5.01
CA LEU A 40 11.59 6.40 5.49
C LEU A 40 10.79 5.98 6.72
N THR A 41 10.23 6.98 7.39
CA THR A 41 9.25 6.85 8.46
C THR A 41 7.86 7.28 8.01
N GLY A 42 6.82 6.95 8.78
CA GLY A 42 5.43 7.28 8.43
C GLY A 42 5.16 8.78 8.42
N GLU A 43 5.87 9.54 9.26
CA GLU A 43 5.78 10.99 9.42
C GLU A 43 6.26 11.75 8.17
N GLU A 44 7.11 11.14 7.35
CA GLU A 44 7.63 11.71 6.10
C GLU A 44 6.66 11.54 4.92
N ILE A 45 5.62 10.70 5.07
CA ILE A 45 4.63 10.44 4.03
C ILE A 45 3.52 11.48 4.09
N GLN A 46 3.48 12.37 3.10
CA GLN A 46 2.50 13.46 3.05
C GLN A 46 1.14 13.04 2.48
N ALA A 47 1.11 12.00 1.63
CA ALA A 47 -0.09 11.54 0.97
C ALA A 47 0.04 10.08 0.55
N ILE A 48 -1.10 9.38 0.52
CA ILE A 48 -1.24 8.03 -0.01
C ILE A 48 -2.30 8.06 -1.11
N TYR A 49 -1.98 7.48 -2.25
CA TYR A 49 -2.92 7.27 -3.35
C TYR A 49 -3.08 5.77 -3.56
N GLY A 50 -4.33 5.28 -3.48
CA GLY A 50 -4.64 3.85 -3.57
C GLY A 50 -5.74 3.57 -4.58
N GLY A 51 -5.61 2.46 -5.31
CA GLY A 51 -6.64 1.93 -6.20
C GLY A 51 -7.10 0.56 -5.72
N CYS A 52 -8.41 0.36 -5.61
CA CYS A 52 -9.02 -0.92 -5.29
C CYS A 52 -10.30 -1.07 -6.12
N MET A 53 -10.47 -2.19 -6.81
CA MET A 53 -11.58 -2.38 -7.76
C MET A 53 -12.93 -2.63 -7.07
N ALA A 54 -12.95 -3.26 -5.89
CA ALA A 54 -14.21 -3.57 -5.19
C ALA A 54 -14.08 -3.48 -3.65
N PRO A 55 -13.57 -2.37 -3.09
CA PRO A 55 -13.37 -2.25 -1.66
C PRO A 55 -14.68 -2.35 -0.89
N GLY A 56 -15.77 -1.72 -1.37
CA GLY A 56 -17.08 -1.72 -0.72
C GLY A 56 -17.72 -3.10 -0.63
N LEU A 57 -17.78 -3.82 -1.76
CA LEU A 57 -18.30 -5.19 -1.82
C LEU A 57 -17.56 -6.14 -0.86
N PHE A 58 -16.23 -6.12 -0.87
CA PHE A 58 -15.41 -7.05 -0.08
C PHE A 58 -15.28 -6.68 1.41
N VAL A 59 -15.71 -5.48 1.81
CA VAL A 59 -15.78 -5.07 3.22
C VAL A 59 -17.22 -4.90 3.73
N GLY A 60 -18.23 -5.29 2.93
CA GLY A 60 -19.64 -5.28 3.30
C GLY A 60 -20.22 -3.89 3.54
N GLN A 61 -19.83 -2.91 2.73
CA GLN A 61 -20.27 -1.51 2.83
C GLN A 61 -21.21 -1.06 1.68
N GLU A 62 -21.74 -2.01 0.91
CA GLU A 62 -22.91 -1.82 0.03
C GLU A 62 -24.19 -2.33 0.70
#